data_AF-A0A1G8PCF1-F1
#
_entry.id   AF-A0A1G8PCF1-F1
#
_cell.length_a   1.000
_cell.length_b   1.000
_cell.length_c   1.000
_cell.angle_alpha   90.00
_cell.angle_beta   90.00
_cell.angle_gamma   90.00
#
_symmetry.space_group_name_H-M   'P 1'
#
loop_
_entity.id
_entity.type
_entity.pdbx_description
1 polymer ?
#
loop_
_entity_poly.entity_id
_entity_poly.type
_entity_poly.pdbx_seq_one_letter_code
_entity_poly.pdbx_strand_id
1 'polypeptide(L)'
;MSSIEQYRGAGASFGLSRQVDRGLARIQGGTSLAVAKIEAQAEVNATKVDAMAAVTQRGLQGVAFMTQVEQQLAQAVPLAASRLQGLADIGALGMSQIIMDTATDLRRL
;
A
#
# COMPACT_ATOMS: atom_id res chain seq x y z
N MET A 1 61.13 40.69 -4.31
CA MET A 1 59.83 40.61 -5.00
C MET A 1 59.18 39.29 -4.57
N SER A 2 58.58 39.29 -3.38
CA SER A 2 57.14 39.46 -3.10
C SER A 2 56.41 38.12 -3.08
N SER A 3 56.52 37.45 -1.92
CA SER A 3 55.87 36.21 -1.50
C SER A 3 54.35 36.34 -1.27
N ILE A 4 53.70 37.26 -2.01
CA ILE A 4 52.28 37.61 -1.84
C ILE A 4 51.39 36.95 -2.91
N GLU A 5 51.95 36.42 -4.00
CA GLU A 5 51.16 35.78 -5.07
C GLU A 5 50.67 34.36 -4.74
N GLN A 6 51.30 33.65 -3.79
CA GLN A 6 50.91 32.28 -3.44
C GLN A 6 49.66 32.19 -2.53
N TYR A 7 49.24 33.27 -1.87
CA TYR A 7 48.11 33.22 -0.93
C TYR A 7 46.74 33.44 -1.58
N ARG A 8 46.68 33.84 -2.86
CA ARG A 8 45.41 34.09 -3.57
C ARG A 8 44.74 32.81 -4.10
N GLY A 9 45.51 31.73 -4.31
CA GLY A 9 45.00 30.46 -4.87
C GLY A 9 44.47 29.46 -3.83
N ALA A 10 44.98 29.48 -2.59
CA ALA A 10 44.59 28.52 -1.57
C ALA A 10 43.18 28.78 -0.99
N GLY A 11 42.80 30.05 -0.79
CA GLY A 11 41.48 30.40 -0.23
C GLY A 11 40.29 30.03 -1.12
N ALA A 12 40.46 30.00 -2.44
CA ALA A 12 39.41 29.69 -3.40
C ALA A 12 39.05 28.19 -3.42
N SER A 13 40.04 27.31 -3.31
CA SER A 13 39.86 25.85 -3.23
C SER A 13 39.30 25.40 -1.87
N PHE A 14 39.66 26.07 -0.77
CA PHE A 14 39.03 25.86 0.55
C PHE A 14 37.58 26.39 0.64
N GLY A 15 37.22 27.38 -0.18
CA GLY A 15 35.84 27.87 -0.31
C GLY A 15 34.96 26.92 -1.13
N LEU A 16 35.49 26.45 -2.26
CA LEU A 16 34.80 25.51 -3.15
C LEU A 16 34.54 24.16 -2.46
N SER A 17 35.53 23.61 -1.74
CA SER A 17 35.36 22.38 -0.95
C SER A 17 34.23 22.51 0.08
N ARG A 18 34.21 23.59 0.88
CA ARG A 18 33.10 23.84 1.83
C ARG A 18 31.75 24.00 1.15
N GLN A 19 31.71 24.58 -0.05
CA GLN A 19 30.47 24.72 -0.82
C GLN A 19 29.98 23.36 -1.34
N VAL A 20 30.89 22.51 -1.81
CA VAL A 20 30.58 21.12 -2.21
C VAL A 20 30.11 20.31 -1.02
N ASP A 21 30.80 20.37 0.12
CA ASP A 21 30.41 19.64 1.35
C ASP A 21 29.02 20.03 1.83
N ARG A 22 28.68 21.32 1.82
CA ARG A 22 27.31 21.80 2.14
C ARG A 22 26.29 21.33 1.11
N GLY A 23 26.66 21.29 -0.17
CA GLY A 23 25.82 20.77 -1.25
C GLY A 23 25.52 19.28 -1.05
N LEU A 24 26.56 18.48 -0.76
CA LEU A 24 26.44 17.06 -0.45
C LEU A 24 25.62 16.81 0.81
N ALA A 25 25.85 17.57 1.89
CA ALA A 25 25.07 17.45 3.13
C ALA A 25 23.58 17.76 2.91
N ARG A 26 23.26 18.76 2.07
CA ARG A 26 21.86 19.08 1.70
C ARG A 26 21.23 17.98 0.85
N ILE A 27 21.97 17.43 -0.12
CA ILE A 27 21.51 16.31 -0.93
C ILE A 27 21.26 15.10 -0.04
N GLN A 28 22.22 14.75 0.82
CA GLN A 28 22.10 13.62 1.73
C GLN A 28 20.90 13.77 2.68
N GLY A 29 20.73 14.95 3.31
CA GLY A 29 19.56 15.22 4.16
C GLY A 29 18.24 15.18 3.39
N GLY A 30 18.21 15.71 2.17
CA GLY A 30 17.05 15.64 1.28
C GLY A 30 16.70 14.21 0.87
N THR A 31 17.71 13.41 0.53
CA THR A 31 17.57 11.98 0.21
C THR A 31 17.09 11.20 1.43
N SER A 32 17.66 11.42 2.62
CA SER A 32 17.19 10.77 3.85
C SER A 32 15.72 11.08 4.15
N LEU A 33 15.29 12.34 3.96
CA LEU A 33 13.88 12.70 4.11
C LEU A 33 12.99 12.05 3.05
N ALA A 34 13.45 11.98 1.80
CA ALA A 34 12.70 11.33 0.72
C ALA A 34 12.55 9.83 0.97
N VAL A 35 13.61 9.16 1.40
CA VAL A 35 13.59 7.74 1.79
C VAL A 35 12.63 7.51 2.95
N ALA A 36 12.75 8.30 4.03
CA ALA A 36 11.85 8.19 5.18
C ALA A 36 10.36 8.37 4.79
N LYS A 37 10.06 9.27 3.85
CA LYS A 37 8.69 9.44 3.32
C LYS A 37 8.22 8.22 2.52
N ILE A 38 9.09 7.63 1.71
CA ILE A 38 8.76 6.44 0.92
C ILE A 38 8.54 5.25 1.85
N GLU A 39 9.40 5.05 2.84
CA GLU A 39 9.28 3.98 3.84
C GLU A 39 7.97 4.11 4.63
N ALA A 40 7.66 5.30 5.13
CA ALA A 40 6.40 5.55 5.83
C ALA A 40 5.18 5.27 4.95
N GLN A 41 5.21 5.69 3.68
CA GLN A 41 4.13 5.39 2.73
C GLN A 41 4.03 3.90 2.41
N ALA A 42 5.16 3.20 2.30
CA ALA A 42 5.20 1.77 2.04
C ALA A 42 4.61 0.98 3.21
N GLU A 43 4.89 1.38 4.45
CA GLU A 43 4.33 0.76 5.66
C GLU A 43 2.80 0.93 5.74
N VAL A 44 2.31 2.14 5.43
CA VAL A 44 0.86 2.37 5.33
C VAL A 44 0.25 1.50 4.24
N ASN A 45 0.88 1.41 3.07
CA ASN A 45 0.38 0.60 1.97
C ASN A 45 0.40 -0.90 2.28
N ALA A 46 1.44 -1.41 2.95
CA ALA A 46 1.51 -2.80 3.38
C ALA A 46 0.36 -3.12 4.34
N THR A 47 0.12 -2.26 5.32
CA THR A 47 -1.00 -2.41 6.27
C THR A 47 -2.36 -2.43 5.57
N LYS A 48 -2.56 -1.58 4.55
CA LYS A 48 -3.80 -1.57 3.74
C LYS A 48 -3.98 -2.88 2.97
N VAL A 49 -2.91 -3.43 2.40
CA VAL A 49 -2.94 -4.71 1.68
C VAL A 49 -3.30 -5.85 2.63
N ASP A 50 -2.71 -5.89 3.82
CA ASP A 50 -2.99 -6.93 4.82
C ASP A 50 -4.44 -6.86 5.31
N ALA A 51 -4.96 -5.66 5.58
CA ALA A 51 -6.36 -5.45 5.93
C ALA A 51 -7.30 -5.92 4.82
N MET A 52 -6.97 -5.60 3.56
CA MET A 52 -7.75 -6.02 2.40
C MET A 52 -7.75 -7.54 2.21
N ALA A 53 -6.60 -8.18 2.42
CA ALA A 53 -6.45 -9.62 2.35
C ALA A 53 -7.32 -10.31 3.42
N ALA A 54 -7.30 -9.82 4.65
CA ALA A 54 -8.10 -10.37 5.75
C ALA A 54 -9.61 -10.32 5.47
N VAL A 55 -10.11 -9.19 4.96
CA VAL A 55 -11.55 -9.04 4.64
C VAL A 55 -11.93 -9.89 3.44
N THR A 56 -11.11 -9.92 2.39
CA THR A 56 -11.33 -10.78 1.22
C THR A 56 -11.38 -12.25 1.61
N GLN A 57 -10.43 -12.71 2.44
CA GLN A 57 -10.40 -14.08 2.93
C GLN A 57 -11.67 -14.44 3.70
N ARG A 58 -12.18 -13.54 4.55
CA ARG A 58 -13.44 -13.76 5.26
C ARG A 58 -14.63 -13.84 4.31
N GLY A 59 -14.68 -13.00 3.29
CA GLY A 59 -15.69 -13.06 2.23
C GLY A 59 -15.67 -14.39 1.48
N LEU A 60 -14.48 -14.84 1.05
CA LEU A 60 -14.31 -16.12 0.36
C LEU A 60 -14.73 -17.32 1.22
N GLN A 61 -14.39 -17.32 2.51
CA GLN A 61 -14.86 -18.34 3.45
C GLN A 61 -16.39 -18.36 3.57
N GLY A 62 -17.01 -17.17 3.64
CA GLY A 62 -18.47 -17.03 3.66
C GLY A 62 -19.13 -17.58 2.40
N VAL A 63 -18.61 -17.21 1.21
CA VAL A 63 -19.09 -17.73 -0.08
C VAL A 63 -18.93 -19.26 -0.14
N ALA A 64 -17.76 -19.78 0.22
CA ALA A 64 -17.50 -21.22 0.19
C ALA A 64 -18.47 -22.01 1.09
N PHE A 65 -18.73 -21.51 2.30
CA PHE A 65 -19.70 -22.12 3.21
C PHE A 65 -21.12 -22.07 2.64
N MET A 66 -21.53 -20.93 2.08
CA MET A 66 -22.85 -20.77 1.48
C MET A 66 -23.05 -21.71 0.28
N THR A 67 -22.06 -21.84 -0.60
CA THR A 67 -22.10 -22.78 -1.73
C THR A 67 -22.17 -24.23 -1.25
N GLN A 68 -21.47 -24.59 -0.18
CA GLN A 68 -21.56 -25.94 0.39
C GLN A 68 -22.97 -26.22 0.92
N VAL A 69 -23.57 -25.27 1.62
CA VAL A 69 -24.96 -25.37 2.12
C VAL A 69 -25.95 -25.46 0.96
N GLU A 70 -25.78 -24.64 -0.07
CA GLU A 70 -26.60 -24.68 -1.29
C GLU A 70 -26.58 -26.06 -1.94
N GLN A 71 -25.39 -26.65 -2.13
CA GLN A 71 -25.26 -27.99 -2.71
C GLN A 71 -25.97 -29.05 -1.87
N GLN A 72 -25.84 -29.00 -0.54
CA GLN A 72 -26.52 -29.93 0.35
C GLN A 72 -28.05 -29.79 0.26
N LEU A 73 -28.56 -28.56 0.26
CA LEU A 73 -30.00 -28.31 0.17
C LEU A 73 -30.56 -28.65 -1.21
N ALA A 74 -29.81 -28.44 -2.29
CA ALA A 74 -30.22 -28.81 -3.65
C ALA A 74 -30.41 -30.33 -3.80
N GLN A 75 -29.59 -31.14 -3.11
CA GLN A 75 -29.79 -32.60 -3.07
C GLN A 75 -31.04 -32.99 -2.26
N ALA A 76 -31.37 -32.25 -1.20
CA ALA A 76 -32.53 -32.52 -0.35
C ALA A 76 -33.85 -32.06 -0.98
N VAL A 77 -33.86 -30.90 -1.65
CA VAL A 77 -35.05 -30.29 -2.26
C VAL A 77 -34.71 -29.78 -3.67
N PRO A 78 -34.74 -30.65 -4.70
CA PRO A 78 -34.37 -30.28 -6.07
C PRO A 78 -35.25 -29.15 -6.66
N LEU A 79 -36.53 -29.11 -6.27
CA LEU A 79 -37.47 -28.07 -6.73
C LEU A 79 -37.12 -26.66 -6.22
N ALA A 80 -36.34 -26.55 -5.14
CA ALA A 80 -35.92 -25.28 -4.56
C ALA A 80 -34.55 -24.80 -5.07
N ALA A 81 -33.83 -25.62 -5.84
CA ALA A 81 -32.44 -25.34 -6.25
C ALA A 81 -32.29 -23.97 -6.93
N SER A 82 -33.18 -23.60 -7.84
CA SER A 82 -33.12 -22.30 -8.53
C SER A 82 -33.33 -21.10 -7.60
N ARG A 83 -34.15 -21.24 -6.55
CA ARG A 83 -34.37 -20.20 -5.55
C ARG A 83 -33.17 -20.08 -4.60
N LEU A 84 -32.56 -21.22 -4.24
CA LEU A 84 -31.35 -21.27 -3.42
C LEU A 84 -30.16 -20.64 -4.15
N GLN A 85 -30.01 -20.94 -5.44
CA GLN A 85 -28.99 -20.31 -6.28
C GLN A 85 -29.17 -18.79 -6.34
N GLY A 86 -30.41 -18.30 -6.54
CA GLY A 86 -30.68 -16.86 -6.52
C GLY A 86 -30.34 -16.18 -5.17
N LEU A 87 -30.57 -16.86 -4.05
CA LEU A 87 -30.17 -16.36 -2.72
C LEU A 87 -28.64 -16.36 -2.55
N ALA A 88 -27.97 -17.41 -3.02
CA ALA A 88 -26.52 -17.50 -2.99
C ALA A 88 -25.88 -16.38 -3.82
N ASP A 89 -26.40 -16.10 -5.02
CA ASP A 89 -25.91 -15.02 -5.88
C ASP A 89 -26.07 -13.65 -5.20
N ILE A 90 -27.21 -13.36 -4.59
CA ILE A 90 -27.44 -12.11 -3.85
C ILE A 90 -26.47 -11.99 -2.67
N GLY A 91 -26.26 -13.08 -1.92
CA GLY A 91 -25.29 -13.11 -0.81
C GLY A 91 -23.86 -12.84 -1.28
N ALA A 92 -23.44 -13.44 -2.39
CA ALA A 92 -22.12 -13.21 -3.00
C ALA A 92 -21.95 -11.76 -3.46
N LEU A 93 -22.98 -11.18 -4.09
CA LEU A 93 -22.98 -9.77 -4.49
C LEU A 93 -22.90 -8.82 -3.29
N GLY A 94 -23.65 -9.08 -2.22
CA GLY A 94 -23.60 -8.29 -0.99
C GLY A 94 -22.23 -8.33 -0.32
N MET A 95 -21.59 -9.51 -0.25
CA MET A 95 -20.22 -9.62 0.24
C MET A 95 -19.23 -8.85 -0.64
N SER A 96 -19.38 -8.93 -1.97
CA SER A 96 -18.55 -8.16 -2.91
C SER A 96 -18.68 -6.64 -2.72
N GLN A 97 -19.90 -6.15 -2.47
CA GLN A 97 -20.13 -4.73 -2.17
C GLN A 97 -19.40 -4.28 -0.91
N ILE A 98 -19.50 -5.04 0.19
CA ILE A 98 -18.79 -4.73 1.45
C ILE A 98 -17.27 -4.71 1.24
N ILE A 99 -16.73 -5.64 0.44
CA ILE A 99 -15.31 -5.68 0.08
C ILE A 99 -14.93 -4.42 -0.72
N MET A 100 -15.74 -4.01 -1.69
CA MET A 100 -15.50 -2.77 -2.46
C MET A 100 -15.56 -1.51 -1.60
N ASP A 101 -16.51 -1.43 -0.67
CA ASP A 101 -16.62 -0.33 0.28
C ASP A 101 -15.38 -0.27 1.18
N THR A 102 -14.95 -1.43 1.71
CA THR A 102 -13.72 -1.53 2.51
C THR A 102 -12.48 -1.08 1.71
N ALA A 103 -12.36 -1.49 0.45
CA ALA A 103 -11.26 -1.06 -0.42
C ALA A 103 -11.27 0.47 -0.63
N THR A 104 -12.46 1.06 -0.75
CA THR A 104 -12.65 2.51 -0.90
C THR A 104 -12.28 3.26 0.37
N ASP A 105 -12.65 2.73 1.54
CA ASP A 105 -12.31 3.33 2.83
C ASP A 105 -10.81 3.26 3.12
N LEU A 106 -10.18 2.11 2.87
CA LEU A 106 -8.72 1.97 2.99
C LEU A 106 -7.96 2.92 2.04
N ARG A 107 -8.50 3.20 0.86
CA ARG A 107 -7.89 4.18 -0.06
C ARG A 107 -7.94 5.60 0.48
N ARG A 108 -8.93 5.94 1.30
CA ARG A 108 -9.14 7.30 1.84
C ARG A 108 -8.34 7.60 3.10
N LEU A 109 -7.90 6.57 3.84
CA LEU A 109 -6.97 6.67 4.96
C LEU A 109 -5.57 7.13 4.51
#